data_AF-A0A915ZS15-F1
#
_entry.id   AF-A0A915ZS15-F1
#
_cell.length_a   1.000
_cell.length_b   1.000
_cell.length_c   1.000
_cell.angle_alpha   90.00
_cell.angle_beta   90.00
_cell.angle_gamma   90.00
#
_symmetry.space_group_name_H-M   'P 1'
#
loop_
_entity.id
_entity.type
_entity.pdbx_description
1 polymer ?
#
loop_
_entity_poly.entity_id
_entity_poly.type
_entity_poly.pdbx_seq_one_letter_code
_entity_poly.pdbx_strand_id
1 'polypeptide(L)'
;MAGEIKDTLRKWQYIPAELKAQIEEADEFNSDNLPIDSVTLTNLGLSYEIHSEAIYTSRLLDFNDLPEPKNSDDYYKQNDNIISKKFSESLQIDISQLNTSQ
;
A
#
# COMPACT_ATOMS: atom_id res chain seq x y z
N MET A 1 27.77 -18.61 19.75
CA MET A 1 26.45 -19.30 19.69
C MET A 1 25.51 -18.97 20.86
N ALA A 2 25.74 -19.42 22.10
CA ALA A 2 24.79 -19.14 23.21
C ALA A 2 24.67 -17.64 23.61
N GLY A 3 25.75 -16.86 23.46
CA GLY A 3 25.74 -15.41 23.72
C GLY A 3 24.92 -14.62 22.70
N GLU A 4 25.08 -14.93 21.41
CA GLU A 4 24.35 -14.27 20.31
C GLU A 4 22.83 -14.49 20.40
N ILE A 5 22.39 -15.67 20.83
CA ILE A 5 20.97 -15.98 21.08
C ILE A 5 20.44 -15.08 22.20
N LYS A 6 21.19 -14.92 23.29
CA LYS A 6 20.80 -14.09 24.43
C LYS A 6 20.70 -12.61 24.05
N ASP A 7 21.64 -12.11 23.26
CA ASP A 7 21.63 -10.71 22.81
C ASP A 7 20.50 -10.41 21.84
N THR A 8 20.17 -11.36 20.97
CA THR A 8 19.01 -11.27 20.09
C THR A 8 17.73 -11.21 20.91
N LEU A 9 17.51 -12.13 21.86
CA LEU A 9 16.33 -12.12 22.72
C LEU A 9 16.17 -10.80 23.50
N ARG A 10 17.28 -10.22 23.96
CA ARG A 10 17.27 -8.93 24.68
C ARG A 10 16.84 -7.75 23.79
N LYS A 11 17.22 -7.77 22.51
CA LYS A 11 16.77 -6.76 21.53
C LYS A 11 15.27 -6.86 21.26
N TRP A 12 14.74 -8.08 21.16
CA TRP A 12 13.30 -8.30 20.93
C TRP A 12 12.45 -7.96 22.15
N GLN A 13 13.02 -8.08 23.36
CA GLN A 13 12.37 -7.62 24.59
C GLN A 13 12.24 -6.08 24.64
N TYR A 14 13.13 -5.35 23.95
CA TYR A 14 13.04 -3.91 23.82
C TYR A 14 12.10 -3.56 22.66
N ILE A 15 10.84 -3.29 23.02
CA ILE A 15 9.88 -2.75 22.06
C ILE A 15 10.07 -1.22 22.03
N PRO A 16 10.38 -0.61 20.86
CA PRO A 16 10.47 0.84 20.73
C PRO A 16 9.15 1.51 21.11
N ALA A 17 9.22 2.70 21.72
CA ALA A 17 8.03 3.45 22.13
C ALA A 17 7.08 3.75 20.97
N GLU A 18 7.62 3.99 19.77
CA GLU A 18 6.86 4.21 18.55
C GLU A 18 6.03 2.97 18.14
N LEU A 19 6.63 1.78 18.19
CA LEU A 19 5.91 0.52 17.90
C LEU A 19 4.81 0.27 18.93
N LYS A 20 5.07 0.58 20.21
CA LYS A 20 4.07 0.44 21.27
C LYS A 20 2.87 1.37 21.04
N ALA A 21 3.11 2.61 20.63
CA ALA A 21 2.05 3.57 20.32
C ALA A 21 1.20 3.12 19.13
N GLN A 22 1.83 2.59 18.06
CA GLN A 22 1.11 2.05 16.90
C GLN A 22 0.26 0.81 17.26
N ILE A 23 0.76 -0.06 18.15
CA ILE A 23 -0.01 -1.21 18.66
C ILE A 23 -1.24 -0.72 19.44
N GLU A 24 -1.07 0.27 20.31
CA GLU A 24 -2.16 0.84 21.12
C GLU A 24 -3.23 1.51 20.23
N GLU A 25 -2.82 2.29 19.23
CA GLU A 25 -3.74 2.90 18.24
C GLU A 25 -4.51 1.85 17.42
N ALA A 26 -3.84 0.77 17.00
CA ALA A 26 -4.48 -0.32 16.28
C ALA A 26 -5.45 -1.11 17.16
N ASP A 27 -5.09 -1.37 18.42
CA ASP A 27 -5.95 -2.05 19.39
C ASP A 27 -7.19 -1.20 19.73
N GLU A 28 -7.03 0.11 19.88
CA GLU A 28 -8.14 1.06 20.09
C GLU A 28 -9.10 1.04 18.89
N PHE A 29 -8.58 1.16 17.67
CA PHE A 29 -9.38 1.07 16.43
C PHE A 29 -10.12 -0.27 16.29
N ASN A 30 -9.46 -1.38 16.63
CA ASN A 30 -10.06 -2.72 16.58
C ASN A 30 -11.10 -2.92 17.69
N SER A 31 -10.94 -2.27 18.84
CA SER A 31 -11.89 -2.33 19.94
C SER A 31 -13.17 -1.52 19.68
N ASP A 32 -13.04 -0.39 18.97
CA ASP A 32 -14.17 0.47 18.60
C ASP A 32 -14.91 -0.02 17.34
N ASN A 33 -14.23 -0.76 16.45
CA ASN A 33 -14.80 -1.31 15.22
C ASN A 33 -15.07 -2.83 15.31
N LEU A 34 -15.98 -3.18 16.22
CA LEU A 34 -16.81 -4.40 16.22
C LEU A 34 -16.13 -5.77 16.46
N PRO A 35 -16.88 -6.73 17.06
CA PRO A 35 -16.45 -8.12 17.20
C PRO A 35 -16.25 -8.75 15.81
N ILE A 36 -15.12 -9.43 15.65
CA ILE A 36 -14.77 -10.25 14.47
C ILE A 36 -15.61 -11.54 14.50
N ASP A 37 -16.93 -11.39 14.45
CA ASP A 37 -17.85 -12.48 14.16
C ASP A 37 -18.53 -12.09 12.86
N SER A 38 -18.00 -12.60 11.73
CA SER A 38 -18.53 -12.81 10.35
C SER A 38 -19.77 -12.06 9.80
N VAL A 39 -20.33 -11.10 10.51
CA VAL A 39 -21.65 -10.48 10.35
C VAL A 39 -21.48 -9.00 9.99
N THR A 40 -20.30 -8.42 10.18
CA THR A 40 -20.06 -6.98 9.99
C THR A 40 -19.62 -6.59 8.58
N LEU A 41 -19.39 -7.56 7.68
CA LEU A 41 -19.15 -7.27 6.26
C LEU A 41 -20.35 -6.55 5.60
N THR A 42 -21.56 -6.71 6.16
CA THR A 42 -22.79 -6.13 5.61
C THR A 42 -23.00 -4.65 5.93
N ASN A 43 -22.26 -4.05 6.87
CA ASN A 43 -22.46 -2.64 7.27
C ASN A 43 -21.61 -1.61 6.50
N LEU A 44 -20.69 -2.04 5.63
CA LEU A 44 -19.91 -1.12 4.79
C LEU A 44 -20.66 -0.63 3.53
N GLY A 45 -21.94 -1.02 3.35
CA GLY A 45 -22.69 -0.66 2.15
C GLY A 45 -22.09 -1.23 0.86
N LEU A 46 -21.23 -2.24 0.97
CA LEU A 46 -20.68 -2.95 -0.17
C LEU A 46 -21.60 -4.12 -0.50
N SER A 47 -22.54 -3.92 -1.41
CA SER A 47 -23.22 -5.04 -2.06
C SER A 47 -22.29 -5.58 -3.16
N TYR A 48 -21.38 -6.48 -2.82
CA TYR A 48 -20.64 -7.22 -3.85
C TYR A 48 -21.57 -8.28 -4.45
N GLU A 49 -21.85 -8.17 -5.74
CA GLU A 49 -22.46 -9.27 -6.48
C GLU A 49 -21.45 -10.41 -6.56
N ILE A 50 -21.78 -11.53 -5.91
CA ILE A 50 -20.99 -12.75 -6.00
C ILE A 50 -21.41 -13.48 -7.27
N HIS A 51 -20.52 -13.57 -8.25
CA HIS A 51 -20.77 -14.35 -9.46
C HIS A 51 -20.58 -15.85 -9.18
N SER A 52 -21.54 -16.68 -9.57
CA SER A 52 -21.54 -18.13 -9.31
C SER A 52 -20.38 -18.88 -9.97
N GLU A 53 -19.74 -18.29 -10.98
CA GLU A 53 -18.60 -18.86 -11.70
C GLU A 53 -17.24 -18.39 -11.13
N ALA A 54 -17.22 -17.41 -10.24
CA ALA A 54 -15.99 -16.87 -9.67
C ALA A 54 -15.51 -17.68 -8.47
N ILE A 55 -14.19 -17.92 -8.40
CA ILE A 55 -13.55 -18.66 -7.31
C ILE A 55 -12.85 -17.67 -6.36
N TYR A 56 -13.41 -17.49 -5.17
CA TYR A 56 -12.91 -16.58 -4.13
C TYR A 56 -12.09 -17.31 -3.06
N THR A 57 -11.15 -18.15 -3.47
CA THR A 57 -10.24 -18.84 -2.54
C THR A 57 -8.93 -18.08 -2.42
N SER A 58 -8.44 -17.86 -1.20
CA SER A 58 -7.05 -17.45 -0.97
C SER A 58 -6.12 -18.52 -1.55
N ARG A 59 -5.26 -18.13 -2.50
CA ARG A 59 -4.19 -18.97 -3.03
C ARG A 59 -2.86 -18.41 -2.53
N LEU A 60 -1.91 -19.30 -2.24
CA LEU A 60 -0.55 -18.90 -1.91
C LEU A 60 0.05 -18.20 -3.15
N LEU A 61 0.41 -16.93 -3.01
CA LEU A 61 1.06 -16.16 -4.06
C LEU A 61 2.55 -16.54 -4.07
N ASP A 62 3.06 -17.01 -5.21
CA ASP A 62 4.50 -17.22 -5.40
C ASP A 62 5.16 -15.88 -5.76
N PHE A 63 6.15 -15.49 -4.96
CA PHE A 63 6.87 -14.24 -5.14
C PHE A 63 8.13 -14.39 -6.00
N ASN A 64 8.57 -15.62 -6.29
CA ASN A 64 9.86 -15.86 -6.95
C ASN A 64 9.88 -15.39 -8.41
N ASP A 65 8.74 -15.43 -9.09
CA ASP A 65 8.61 -15.06 -10.51
C ASP A 65 7.91 -13.70 -10.73
N LEU A 66 7.71 -12.91 -9.66
CA LEU A 66 7.11 -11.59 -9.80
C LEU A 66 8.14 -10.57 -10.29
N PRO A 67 7.77 -9.67 -11.21
CA PRO A 67 8.63 -8.56 -11.60
C PRO A 67 8.86 -7.63 -10.40
N GLU A 68 10.00 -6.95 -10.40
CA GLU A 68 10.37 -6.03 -9.33
C GLU A 68 9.29 -4.95 -9.12
N PRO A 69 8.87 -4.68 -7.87
CA PRO A 69 7.79 -3.76 -7.61
C PRO A 69 8.21 -2.33 -7.97
N LYS A 70 7.37 -1.66 -8.77
CA LYS A 70 7.60 -0.28 -9.24
C LYS A 70 7.44 0.80 -8.15
N ASN A 71 7.18 0.41 -6.91
CA ASN A 71 7.06 1.30 -5.76
C ASN A 71 8.31 1.28 -4.87
N SER A 72 9.41 0.65 -5.30
CA SER A 72 10.67 0.73 -4.56
C SER A 72 11.18 2.17 -4.54
N ASP A 73 11.79 2.58 -3.43
CA ASP A 73 12.35 3.94 -3.27
C ASP A 73 13.36 4.30 -4.37
N ASP A 74 14.01 3.29 -4.94
CA ASP A 74 15.00 3.44 -6.02
C ASP A 74 14.39 3.56 -7.42
N TYR A 75 13.10 3.23 -7.61
CA TYR A 75 12.41 3.31 -8.91
C TYR A 75 12.41 4.75 -9.47
N TYR A 76 12.27 5.74 -8.59
CA TYR A 76 12.21 7.16 -8.99
C TYR A 76 13.59 7.80 -9.21
N LYS A 77 14.67 7.27 -8.59
CA LYS A 77 16.03 7.82 -8.74
C LYS A 77 16.56 7.82 -10.18
N GLN A 78 16.10 6.88 -11.01
CA GLN A 78 16.47 6.80 -12.43
C GLN A 78 15.47 7.53 -13.35
N ASN A 79 14.31 7.92 -12.80
CA ASN A 79 13.14 8.34 -13.58
C ASN A 79 12.75 9.82 -13.36
N ASP A 80 13.48 10.55 -12.51
CA ASP A 80 13.27 11.97 -12.21
C ASP A 80 13.18 12.87 -13.46
N ASN A 81 13.71 12.41 -14.60
CA ASN A 81 13.70 13.16 -15.86
C ASN A 81 12.74 12.61 -16.93
N ILE A 82 12.28 11.36 -16.87
CA ILE A 82 11.44 10.80 -17.96
C ILE A 82 9.99 11.25 -17.82
N ILE A 83 9.44 11.26 -16.60
CA ILE A 83 8.06 11.75 -16.37
C ILE A 83 7.99 13.25 -16.67
N SER A 84 8.93 14.03 -16.13
CA SER A 84 8.99 15.48 -16.36
C SER A 84 9.13 15.83 -17.86
N LYS A 85 10.04 15.16 -18.57
CA LYS A 85 10.27 15.42 -20.01
C LYS A 85 9.10 14.99 -20.90
N LYS A 86 8.54 13.78 -20.71
CA LYS A 86 7.40 13.30 -21.52
C LYS A 86 6.14 14.15 -21.31
N PHE A 87 5.85 14.54 -20.07
CA PHE A 87 4.71 15.40 -19.79
C PHE A 87 4.93 16.80 -20.36
N SER A 88 6.14 17.36 -20.26
CA SER A 88 6.47 18.67 -20.86
C SER A 88 6.33 18.68 -22.39
N GLU A 89 6.66 17.58 -23.07
CA GLU A 89 6.46 17.45 -24.53
C GLU A 89 4.98 17.34 -24.90
N SER A 90 4.16 16.73 -24.04
CA SER A 90 2.73 16.51 -24.29
C SER A 90 1.83 17.70 -23.92
N LEU A 91 2.33 18.63 -23.09
CA LEU A 91 1.62 19.83 -22.64
C LEU A 91 1.91 21.08 -23.49
N GLN A 92 2.57 20.95 -24.65
CA GLN A 92 2.77 22.10 -25.55
C GLN A 92 1.44 22.54 -26.15
N ILE A 93 0.82 23.54 -25.54
CA ILE A 93 -0.39 24.21 -26.03
C ILE A 93 0.03 25.22 -27.10
N ASP A 94 -0.36 24.98 -28.36
CA ASP A 94 -0.14 25.92 -29.44
C ASP A 94 -1.15 27.09 -29.35
N ILE A 95 -0.71 28.18 -28.74
CA ILE A 95 -1.51 29.40 -28.58
C ILE A 95 -1.60 30.26 -29.86
N SER A 96 -0.89 29.90 -30.93
CA SER A 96 -0.92 30.66 -32.19
C SER A 96 -2.28 30.59 -32.91
N GLN A 97 -3.10 29.61 -32.55
CA GLN A 97 -4.46 29.42 -33.08
C GLN A 97 -5.54 30.14 -32.26
N LEU A 98 -5.17 30.82 -31.17
CA LEU A 98 -6.13 31.54 -30.31
C LEU A 98 -6.51 32.88 -30.95
N ASN A 99 -7.41 32.84 -31.94
CA ASN A 99 -8.01 34.04 -32.51
C ASN A 99 -9.04 34.61 -31.52
N THR A 100 -8.61 35.48 -30.62
CA THR A 100 -9.54 36.31 -29.84
C THR A 100 -10.01 37.46 -30.73
N SER A 101 -11.07 37.24 -31.51
CA SER A 101 -11.77 38.32 -32.19
C SER A 101 -12.47 39.20 -31.14
N GLN A 102 -12.14 40.49 -31.14
CA GLN A 102 -12.67 41.51 -30.24
C GLN A 102 -13.91 42.19 -30.83
#